data_AF-A0A480BS47-F1
#
_entry.id   AF-A0A480BS47-F1
#
_cell.length_a   1.000
_cell.length_b   1.000
_cell.length_c   1.000
_cell.angle_alpha   90.00
_cell.angle_beta   90.00
_cell.angle_gamma   90.00
#
_symmetry.space_group_name_H-M   'P 1'
#
loop_
_entity.id
_entity.type
_entity.pdbx_description
1 polymer ?
#
loop_
_entity_poly.entity_id
_entity_poly.type
_entity_poly.pdbx_seq_one_letter_code
_entity_poly.pdbx_strand_id
1 'polypeptide(L)'
;MPEPSTLQFDGALTDVSIQYNNPEYIAEMVLPPAPKPKREGTYKIYDKDERFTVPTDYVGHKGEPREVEWNVSEGTYACVDYGLQEFVSNDEIDNADAPLQPLADATKFVTDLLMLAQEMGTADFVFNASNYASGNKNDEAGSWATLSTDVLTRLEVGIDACFKPPTILVMGIETWRKVARNTAFRPR
;
A
#
# COMPACT_ATOMS: atom_id res chain seq x y z
N MET A 1 28.43 4.74 -28.03
CA MET A 1 27.13 4.47 -27.37
C MET A 1 26.44 5.81 -27.27
N PRO A 2 25.27 6.03 -27.89
CA PRO A 2 24.54 7.28 -27.75
C PRO A 2 24.12 7.49 -26.28
N GLU A 3 24.14 8.74 -25.83
CA GLU A 3 23.69 9.15 -24.49
C GLU A 3 22.23 8.71 -24.25
N PRO A 4 21.85 8.23 -23.05
CA PRO A 4 20.49 7.76 -22.78
C PRO A 4 19.39 8.81 -23.01
N SER A 5 19.74 10.11 -23.06
CA SER A 5 18.79 11.21 -23.22
C SER A 5 18.27 11.40 -24.65
N THR A 6 18.73 10.62 -25.62
CA THR A 6 18.28 10.71 -27.03
C THR A 6 17.33 9.60 -27.45
N LEU A 7 16.80 8.80 -26.51
CA LEU A 7 15.63 7.98 -26.75
C LEU A 7 14.42 8.91 -26.79
N GLN A 8 13.93 9.21 -28.00
CA GLN A 8 12.75 10.03 -28.19
C GLN A 8 11.53 9.21 -27.71
N PHE A 9 11.16 9.40 -26.44
CA PHE A 9 9.95 8.80 -25.88
C PHE A 9 8.74 9.32 -26.66
N ASP A 10 7.82 8.41 -26.99
CA ASP A 10 6.54 8.82 -27.55
C ASP A 10 5.73 9.52 -26.45
N GLY A 11 5.73 10.84 -26.48
CA GLY A 11 5.03 11.66 -25.50
C GLY A 11 3.52 11.40 -25.48
N ALA A 12 2.93 11.04 -26.62
CA ALA A 12 1.49 10.80 -26.71
C ALA A 12 1.09 9.49 -26.02
N LEU A 13 1.84 8.40 -26.23
CA LEU A 13 1.60 7.13 -25.54
C LEU A 13 1.92 7.22 -24.04
N THR A 14 2.94 8.00 -23.68
CA THR A 14 3.25 8.27 -22.28
C THR A 14 2.11 9.00 -21.58
N ASP A 15 1.52 10.01 -22.22
CA ASP A 15 0.36 10.74 -21.68
C ASP A 15 -0.88 9.82 -21.54
N VAL A 16 -1.11 8.90 -22.50
CA VAL A 16 -2.18 7.89 -22.40
C VAL A 16 -1.95 6.98 -21.20
N SER A 17 -0.71 6.54 -20.98
CA SER A 17 -0.36 5.72 -19.81
C SER A 17 -0.55 6.47 -18.50
N ILE A 18 -0.24 7.76 -18.43
CA ILE A 18 -0.41 8.58 -17.22
C ILE A 18 -1.89 8.85 -16.95
N GLN A 19 -2.69 9.04 -18.00
CA GLN A 19 -4.13 9.27 -17.88
C GLN A 19 -4.90 8.00 -17.51
N TYR A 20 -4.37 6.81 -17.84
CA TYR A 20 -4.99 5.56 -17.49
C TYR A 20 -5.12 5.43 -15.97
N ASN A 21 -6.36 5.29 -15.49
CA ASN A 21 -6.65 5.08 -14.09
C ASN A 21 -7.91 4.23 -13.95
N ASN A 22 -7.81 3.14 -13.20
CA ASN A 22 -8.95 2.34 -12.82
C ASN A 22 -9.43 2.77 -11.41
N PRO A 23 -10.63 3.38 -11.29
CA PRO A 23 -11.12 3.90 -10.01
C PRO A 23 -11.43 2.82 -8.96
N GLU A 24 -11.43 1.54 -9.33
CA GLU A 24 -11.64 0.43 -8.39
C GLU A 24 -10.36 0.01 -7.65
N TYR A 25 -9.18 0.39 -8.13
CA TYR A 25 -7.91 0.08 -7.46
C TYR A 25 -7.67 1.00 -6.28
N ILE A 26 -7.17 0.43 -5.18
CA ILE A 26 -6.97 1.12 -3.91
C ILE A 26 -5.52 1.06 -3.42
N ALA A 27 -4.61 0.40 -4.14
CA ALA A 27 -3.21 0.24 -3.76
C ALA A 27 -2.55 1.56 -3.33
N GLU A 28 -2.68 2.61 -4.14
CA GLU A 28 -2.09 3.91 -3.87
C GLU A 28 -2.75 4.67 -2.70
N MET A 29 -4.03 4.40 -2.43
CA MET A 29 -4.72 4.96 -1.27
C MET A 29 -4.24 4.31 0.04
N VAL A 30 -3.88 3.02 -0.01
CA VAL A 30 -3.38 2.27 1.13
C VAL A 30 -1.90 2.53 1.37
N LEU A 31 -1.09 2.53 0.30
CA LEU A 31 0.34 2.77 0.31
C LEU A 31 0.69 3.91 -0.66
N PRO A 32 0.69 5.18 -0.19
CA PRO A 32 1.02 6.31 -1.05
C PRO A 32 2.48 6.25 -1.52
N PRO A 33 2.77 6.56 -2.79
CA PRO A 33 4.11 6.50 -3.33
C PRO A 33 5.03 7.54 -2.65
N ALA A 34 6.18 7.07 -2.17
CA ALA A 34 7.20 7.93 -1.56
C ALA A 34 8.44 7.96 -2.47
N PRO A 35 8.66 9.02 -3.26
CA PRO A 35 9.78 9.07 -4.19
C PRO A 35 11.12 9.03 -3.42
N LYS A 36 12.01 8.12 -3.84
CA LYS A 36 13.36 7.99 -3.30
C LYS A 36 14.38 8.16 -4.42
N PRO A 37 15.49 8.88 -4.18
CA PRO A 37 16.53 9.09 -5.18
C PRO A 37 17.40 7.84 -5.42
N LYS A 38 17.38 6.87 -4.51
CA LYS A 38 18.19 5.64 -4.57
C LYS A 38 17.29 4.42 -4.66
N ARG A 39 17.66 3.49 -5.56
CA ARG A 39 16.97 2.21 -5.79
C ARG A 39 17.03 1.26 -4.60
N GLU A 40 18.14 1.31 -3.87
CA GLU A 40 18.41 0.47 -2.71
C GLU A 40 18.89 1.35 -1.56
N GLY A 41 18.56 0.97 -0.33
CA GLY A 41 19.00 1.70 0.85
C GLY A 41 18.53 1.07 2.15
N THR A 42 19.00 1.67 3.24
CA THR A 42 18.53 1.36 4.59
C THR A 42 17.65 2.48 5.12
N TYR A 43 16.67 2.12 5.95
CA TYR A 43 15.86 3.05 6.71
C TYR A 43 15.93 2.68 8.19
N LYS A 44 15.93 3.72 9.03
CA LYS A 44 15.96 3.57 10.48
C LYS A 44 14.56 3.28 11.00
N ILE A 45 14.42 2.16 11.71
CA ILE A 45 13.22 1.79 12.45
C ILE A 45 13.47 2.18 13.90
N TYR A 46 12.67 3.13 14.38
CA TYR A 46 12.71 3.60 15.75
C TYR A 46 11.82 2.72 16.61
N ASP A 47 12.33 2.30 17.77
CA ASP A 47 11.52 1.55 18.72
C ASP A 47 10.35 2.40 19.25
N LYS A 48 9.20 1.77 19.39
CA LYS A 48 7.93 2.42 19.74
C LYS A 48 7.88 2.77 21.22
N ASP A 49 8.45 1.94 22.07
CA ASP A 49 8.36 2.07 23.52
C ASP A 49 9.15 3.29 24.04
N GLU A 50 10.30 3.58 23.43
CA GLU A 50 11.22 4.64 23.87
C GLU A 50 10.76 6.06 23.48
N ARG A 51 9.92 6.19 22.44
CA ARG A 51 9.48 7.51 21.97
C ARG A 51 8.38 8.13 22.84
N PHE A 52 7.66 7.32 23.61
CA PHE A 52 6.49 7.75 24.38
C PHE A 52 6.54 7.38 25.87
N THR A 53 7.57 6.68 26.33
CA THR A 53 7.84 6.58 27.77
C THR A 53 8.51 7.88 28.24
N VAL A 54 7.95 8.49 29.28
CA VAL A 54 8.56 9.65 29.94
C VAL A 54 9.65 9.14 30.87
N PRO A 55 10.94 9.37 30.58
CA PRO A 55 12.00 9.05 31.54
C PRO A 55 11.86 9.97 32.75
N THR A 56 12.27 9.51 33.93
CA THR A 56 12.25 10.33 35.13
C THR A 56 13.11 11.58 34.93
N ASP A 57 12.50 12.75 35.04
CA ASP A 57 13.05 14.08 34.79
C ASP A 57 13.63 14.77 36.04
N TYR A 58 13.48 14.13 37.21
CA TYR A 58 13.97 14.69 38.46
C TYR A 58 15.51 14.76 38.49
N VAL A 59 16.02 15.98 38.55
CA VAL A 59 17.44 16.28 38.77
C VAL A 59 17.60 16.87 40.18
N GLY A 60 18.41 16.21 41.00
CA GLY A 60 18.73 16.69 42.36
C GLY A 60 19.71 17.88 42.33
N HIS A 61 19.86 18.58 43.46
CA HIS A 61 20.70 19.80 43.60
C HIS A 61 22.10 19.70 42.97
N LYS A 62 22.77 18.53 43.05
CA LYS A 62 24.11 18.28 42.49
C LYS A 62 24.13 17.25 41.36
N GLY A 63 22.97 16.86 40.84
CA GLY A 63 22.86 15.83 39.81
C GLY A 63 23.08 16.40 38.42
N GLU A 64 23.76 15.64 37.56
CA GLU A 64 23.77 15.90 36.12
C GLU A 64 22.47 15.36 35.49
N PRO A 65 21.94 16.01 34.44
CA PRO A 65 20.79 15.50 33.70
C PRO A 65 21.07 14.10 33.11
N ARG A 66 20.05 13.25 33.03
CA ARG A 66 20.17 11.96 32.35
C ARG A 66 20.23 12.15 30.83
N GLU A 67 21.11 11.40 30.18
CA GLU A 67 21.12 11.24 28.74
C GLU A 67 20.06 10.21 28.33
N VAL A 68 19.32 10.53 27.26
CA VAL A 68 18.33 9.63 26.66
C VAL A 68 18.89 9.21 25.31
N GLU A 69 19.06 7.90 25.13
CA GLU A 69 19.47 7.30 23.86
C GLU A 69 18.27 6.67 23.16
N TRP A 70 18.30 6.62 21.83
CA TRP A 70 17.33 5.89 21.04
C TRP A 70 17.96 4.63 20.49
N ASN A 71 17.35 3.49 20.76
CA ASN A 71 17.64 2.26 20.05
C ASN A 71 17.07 2.37 18.63
N VAL A 72 17.97 2.25 17.66
CA VAL A 72 17.65 2.30 16.23
C VAL A 72 17.99 0.96 15.62
N SER A 73 17.00 0.32 15.01
CA SER A 73 17.24 -0.82 14.12
C SER A 73 17.23 -0.37 12.66
N GLU A 74 17.90 -1.11 11.79
CA GLU A 74 17.96 -0.79 10.36
C GLU A 74 17.14 -1.80 9.56
N GLY A 75 16.18 -1.30 8.78
CA GLY A 75 15.50 -2.05 7.73
C GLY A 75 16.14 -1.75 6.37
N THR A 76 16.06 -2.68 5.44
CA THR A 76 16.54 -2.52 4.05
C THR A 76 15.38 -2.44 3.09
N TYR A 77 15.51 -1.64 2.03
CA TYR A 77 14.59 -1.64 0.90
C TYR A 77 15.36 -1.78 -0.41
N ALA A 78 14.74 -2.44 -1.39
CA ALA A 78 15.25 -2.58 -2.74
C ALA A 78 14.09 -2.47 -3.74
N CYS A 79 14.22 -1.60 -4.73
CA CYS A 79 13.28 -1.52 -5.85
C CYS A 79 13.71 -2.50 -6.94
N VAL A 80 12.77 -3.35 -7.35
CA VAL A 80 12.93 -4.31 -8.46
C VAL A 80 12.23 -3.73 -9.68
N ASP A 81 12.88 -3.85 -10.84
CA ASP A 81 12.35 -3.35 -12.10
C ASP A 81 11.33 -4.35 -12.67
N TYR A 82 10.10 -3.89 -12.92
CA TYR A 82 9.03 -4.66 -13.56
C TYR A 82 8.65 -4.01 -14.88
N GLY A 83 8.50 -4.82 -15.93
CA GLY A 83 8.12 -4.35 -17.26
C GLY A 83 7.37 -5.43 -18.02
N LEU A 84 6.32 -5.01 -18.73
CA LEU A 84 5.52 -5.85 -19.60
C LEU A 84 5.57 -5.25 -21.01
N GLN A 85 5.53 -6.12 -22.02
CA GLN A 85 5.54 -5.72 -23.43
C GLN A 85 4.46 -6.48 -24.17
N GLU A 86 3.72 -5.74 -24.99
CA GLU A 86 2.80 -6.30 -25.98
C GLU A 86 3.35 -6.04 -27.38
N PHE A 87 3.21 -7.03 -28.27
CA PHE A 87 3.62 -6.91 -29.65
C PHE A 87 2.40 -6.57 -30.52
N VAL A 88 2.47 -5.44 -31.22
CA VAL A 88 1.48 -5.03 -32.23
C VAL A 88 2.14 -5.15 -33.59
N SER A 89 1.49 -5.86 -34.52
CA SER A 89 2.03 -6.05 -35.87
C SER A 89 1.84 -4.81 -36.75
N ASN A 90 2.75 -4.56 -37.69
CA ASN A 90 2.60 -3.45 -38.64
C ASN A 90 1.36 -3.59 -39.51
N ASP A 91 0.99 -4.81 -39.90
CA ASP A 91 -0.22 -5.06 -40.68
C ASP A 91 -1.48 -4.60 -39.91
N GLU A 92 -1.50 -4.77 -38.60
CA GLU A 92 -2.62 -4.34 -37.75
C GLU A 92 -2.68 -2.83 -37.57
N ILE A 93 -1.53 -2.15 -37.55
CA ILE A 93 -1.44 -0.69 -37.54
C ILE A 93 -1.92 -0.13 -38.89
N ASP A 94 -1.47 -0.71 -40.00
CA ASP A 94 -1.79 -0.24 -41.35
C ASP A 94 -3.25 -0.53 -41.76
N ASN A 95 -3.85 -1.60 -41.21
CA ASN A 95 -5.26 -1.94 -41.43
C ASN A 95 -6.23 -1.35 -40.39
N ALA A 96 -5.74 -0.59 -39.40
CA ALA A 96 -6.61 0.04 -38.40
C ALA A 96 -7.40 1.20 -39.02
N ASP A 97 -8.72 1.05 -39.09
CA ASP A 97 -9.63 2.14 -39.47
C ASP A 97 -9.85 3.10 -38.28
N ALA A 98 -9.81 4.40 -38.56
CA ALA A 98 -10.09 5.42 -37.56
C ALA A 98 -11.50 5.23 -36.96
N PRO A 99 -11.68 5.24 -35.62
CA PRO A 99 -10.80 5.80 -34.59
C PRO A 99 -9.90 4.81 -33.83
N LEU A 100 -9.80 3.55 -34.27
CA LEU A 100 -9.05 2.54 -33.53
C LEU A 100 -7.55 2.86 -33.55
N GLN A 101 -6.91 2.89 -32.38
CA GLN A 101 -5.47 3.11 -32.23
C GLN A 101 -4.87 1.90 -31.52
N PRO A 102 -4.44 0.86 -32.27
CA PRO A 102 -3.95 -0.40 -31.69
C PRO A 102 -2.82 -0.19 -30.67
N LEU A 103 -1.93 0.78 -30.91
CA LEU A 103 -0.84 1.12 -29.99
C LEU A 103 -1.35 1.76 -28.68
N ALA A 104 -2.38 2.59 -28.75
CA ALA A 104 -2.97 3.20 -27.56
C ALA A 104 -3.72 2.15 -26.72
N ASP A 105 -4.43 1.23 -27.38
CA ASP A 105 -5.15 0.16 -26.68
C ASP A 105 -4.20 -0.87 -26.06
N ALA A 106 -3.13 -1.24 -26.77
CA ALA A 106 -2.05 -2.06 -26.20
C ALA A 106 -1.39 -1.38 -24.99
N THR A 107 -1.15 -0.06 -25.07
CA THR A 107 -0.61 0.71 -23.94
C THR A 107 -1.55 0.69 -22.74
N LYS A 108 -2.87 0.85 -22.94
CA LYS A 108 -3.88 0.74 -21.87
C LYS A 108 -3.90 -0.67 -21.26
N PHE A 109 -3.80 -1.71 -22.07
CA PHE A 109 -3.81 -3.08 -21.59
C PHE A 109 -2.58 -3.42 -20.74
N VAL A 110 -1.40 -3.06 -21.23
CA VAL A 110 -0.14 -3.27 -20.49
C VAL A 110 -0.12 -2.48 -19.18
N THR A 111 -0.62 -1.24 -19.19
CA THR A 111 -0.70 -0.41 -17.98
C THR A 111 -1.69 -0.96 -16.95
N ASP A 112 -2.85 -1.46 -17.39
CA ASP A 112 -3.83 -2.11 -16.50
C ASP A 112 -3.24 -3.35 -15.81
N LEU A 113 -2.53 -4.21 -16.55
CA LEU A 113 -1.87 -5.38 -15.98
C LEU A 113 -0.81 -5.01 -14.93
N LEU A 114 -0.07 -3.91 -15.17
CA LEU A 114 0.91 -3.42 -14.20
C LEU A 114 0.24 -2.89 -12.93
N MET A 115 -0.86 -2.15 -13.07
CA MET A 115 -1.65 -1.67 -11.93
C MET A 115 -2.26 -2.83 -11.14
N LEU A 116 -2.76 -3.87 -11.83
CA LEU A 116 -3.25 -5.10 -11.19
C LEU A 116 -2.15 -5.81 -10.39
N ALA A 117 -0.96 -5.93 -10.96
CA ALA A 117 0.19 -6.51 -10.26
C ALA A 117 0.56 -5.71 -9.00
N GLN A 118 0.49 -4.38 -9.06
CA GLN A 118 0.71 -3.51 -7.91
C GLN A 118 -0.37 -3.68 -6.83
N GLU A 119 -1.63 -3.85 -7.22
CA GLU A 119 -2.75 -4.12 -6.30
C GLU A 119 -2.54 -5.45 -5.58
N MET A 120 -2.17 -6.51 -6.30
CA MET A 120 -1.88 -7.83 -5.72
C MET A 120 -0.69 -7.76 -4.75
N GLY A 121 0.41 -7.11 -5.16
CA GLY A 121 1.58 -6.95 -4.30
C GLY A 121 1.28 -6.15 -3.02
N THR A 122 0.43 -5.13 -3.13
CA THR A 122 -0.02 -4.33 -1.97
C THR A 122 -0.90 -5.16 -1.04
N ALA A 123 -1.84 -5.93 -1.59
CA ALA A 123 -2.69 -6.82 -0.81
C ALA A 123 -1.85 -7.88 -0.06
N ASP A 124 -0.94 -8.55 -0.75
CA ASP A 124 -0.06 -9.56 -0.16
C ASP A 124 0.80 -8.97 0.97
N PHE A 125 1.31 -7.75 0.80
CA PHE A 125 2.10 -7.07 1.82
C PHE A 125 1.25 -6.66 3.04
N VAL A 126 0.10 -6.02 2.82
CA VAL A 126 -0.75 -5.48 3.88
C VAL A 126 -1.43 -6.58 4.68
N PHE A 127 -1.85 -7.68 4.05
CA PHE A 127 -2.50 -8.81 4.72
C PHE A 127 -1.51 -9.86 5.24
N ASN A 128 -0.20 -9.70 5.04
CA ASN A 128 0.79 -10.61 5.61
C ASN A 128 0.88 -10.46 7.14
N ALA A 129 0.35 -11.46 7.85
CA ALA A 129 0.35 -11.51 9.31
C ALA A 129 1.76 -11.47 9.94
N SER A 130 2.82 -11.76 9.19
CA SER A 130 4.21 -11.71 9.68
C SER A 130 4.72 -10.29 9.85
N ASN A 131 4.13 -9.31 9.15
CA ASN A 131 4.50 -7.90 9.24
C ASN A 131 4.03 -7.23 10.55
N TYR A 132 3.15 -7.90 11.30
CA TYR A 132 2.55 -7.36 12.52
C TYR A 132 2.96 -8.16 13.76
N ALA A 133 3.28 -7.43 14.83
CA ALA A 133 3.43 -8.01 16.16
C ALA A 133 2.11 -8.68 16.62
N SER A 134 2.20 -9.67 17.51
CA SER A 134 1.03 -10.45 17.97
C SER A 134 -0.10 -9.59 18.56
N GLY A 135 0.23 -8.47 19.21
CA GLY A 135 -0.78 -7.54 19.76
C GLY A 135 -1.50 -6.70 18.71
N ASN A 136 -0.99 -6.63 17.48
CA ASN A 136 -1.51 -5.79 16.40
C ASN A 136 -2.15 -6.61 15.27
N LYS A 137 -2.43 -7.88 15.53
CA LYS A 137 -3.12 -8.76 14.59
C LYS A 137 -4.09 -9.66 15.34
N ASN A 138 -5.25 -9.89 14.72
CA ASN A 138 -6.19 -10.86 15.20
C ASN A 138 -6.73 -11.62 13.98
N ASP A 139 -6.46 -12.92 13.94
CA ASP A 139 -6.98 -13.78 12.87
C ASP A 139 -8.37 -14.26 13.27
N GLU A 140 -9.37 -13.56 12.76
CA GLU A 140 -10.79 -13.84 12.98
C GLU A 140 -11.35 -14.70 11.84
N ALA A 141 -10.61 -15.74 11.45
CA ALA A 141 -10.97 -16.69 10.40
C ALA A 141 -12.42 -17.20 10.57
N GLY A 142 -13.35 -16.59 9.83
CA GLY A 142 -14.77 -16.97 9.81
C GLY A 142 -15.68 -16.30 10.85
N SER A 143 -15.17 -15.58 11.85
CA SER A 143 -15.99 -14.98 12.93
C SER A 143 -16.92 -13.85 12.45
N TRP A 144 -16.60 -13.20 11.33
CA TRP A 144 -17.42 -12.12 10.76
C TRP A 144 -18.71 -12.64 10.10
N ALA A 145 -18.83 -13.96 9.89
CA ALA A 145 -19.94 -14.58 9.17
C ALA A 145 -21.16 -14.90 10.06
N THR A 146 -21.02 -14.91 11.38
CA THR A 146 -22.13 -15.20 12.29
C THR A 146 -22.93 -13.94 12.60
N LEU A 147 -24.26 -14.03 12.53
CA LEU A 147 -25.20 -12.91 12.77
C LEU A 147 -25.14 -12.32 14.19
N SER A 148 -24.36 -12.90 15.09
CA SER A 148 -24.28 -12.58 16.52
C SER A 148 -22.93 -12.02 16.97
N THR A 149 -21.95 -11.89 16.08
CA THR A 149 -20.63 -11.34 16.46
C THR A 149 -20.72 -9.82 16.47
N ASP A 150 -20.36 -9.20 17.60
CA ASP A 150 -20.26 -7.74 17.73
C ASP A 150 -19.03 -7.22 16.99
N VAL A 151 -19.20 -7.06 15.67
CA VAL A 151 -18.18 -6.55 14.75
C VAL A 151 -17.67 -5.17 15.19
N LEU A 152 -18.55 -4.32 15.73
CA LEU A 152 -18.20 -2.97 16.17
C LEU A 152 -17.16 -3.02 17.31
N THR A 153 -17.38 -3.83 18.34
CA THR A 153 -16.44 -3.97 19.46
C THR A 153 -15.10 -4.52 19.01
N ARG A 154 -15.07 -5.41 18.00
CA ARG A 154 -13.81 -5.92 17.44
C ARG A 154 -13.04 -4.83 16.67
N LEU A 155 -13.74 -3.95 15.97
CA LEU A 155 -13.14 -2.78 15.34
C LEU A 155 -12.60 -1.80 16.38
N GLU A 156 -13.35 -1.54 17.46
CA GLU A 156 -12.91 -0.69 18.57
C GLU A 156 -11.64 -1.22 19.24
N VAL A 157 -11.57 -2.54 19.53
CA VAL A 157 -10.35 -3.17 20.05
C VAL A 157 -9.15 -2.99 19.10
N GLY A 158 -9.38 -3.09 17.79
CA GLY A 158 -8.34 -2.84 16.79
C GLY A 158 -7.89 -1.38 16.72
N ILE A 159 -8.84 -0.44 16.84
CA ILE A 159 -8.57 1.01 16.90
C ILE A 159 -7.78 1.34 18.16
N ASP A 160 -8.16 0.80 19.32
CA ASP A 160 -7.49 1.03 20.61
C ASP A 160 -6.10 0.39 20.68
N ALA A 161 -5.87 -0.71 19.94
CA ALA A 161 -4.53 -1.28 19.79
C ALA A 161 -3.59 -0.39 18.96
N CYS A 162 -4.13 0.56 18.18
CA CYS A 162 -3.34 1.47 17.38
C CYS A 162 -2.93 2.71 18.20
N PHE A 163 -1.64 3.01 18.23
CA PHE A 163 -1.08 4.18 18.94
C PHE A 163 -1.64 5.54 18.47
N LYS A 164 -2.05 5.62 17.21
CA LYS A 164 -2.77 6.76 16.65
C LYS A 164 -4.07 6.21 16.07
N PRO A 165 -5.21 6.89 16.25
CA PRO A 165 -6.46 6.47 15.64
C PRO A 165 -6.26 6.32 14.12
N PRO A 166 -6.52 5.13 13.56
CA PRO A 166 -6.37 4.90 12.14
C PRO A 166 -7.41 5.71 11.36
N THR A 167 -6.99 6.26 10.21
CA THR A 167 -7.87 7.04 9.32
C THR A 167 -8.37 6.23 8.12
N ILE A 168 -7.77 5.07 7.86
CA ILE A 168 -8.05 4.23 6.71
C ILE A 168 -8.39 2.83 7.21
N LEU A 169 -9.51 2.28 6.75
CA LEU A 169 -9.91 0.90 6.96
C LEU A 169 -10.00 0.22 5.59
N VAL A 170 -9.28 -0.89 5.43
CA VAL A 170 -9.29 -1.70 4.20
C VAL A 170 -10.00 -3.01 4.50
N MET A 171 -10.95 -3.40 3.65
CA MET A 171 -11.69 -4.66 3.79
C MET A 171 -11.91 -5.29 2.43
N GLY A 172 -11.72 -6.62 2.34
CA GLY A 172 -12.11 -7.39 1.16
C GLY A 172 -13.63 -7.41 0.98
N ILE A 173 -14.08 -7.53 -0.28
CA ILE A 173 -15.52 -7.52 -0.62
C ILE A 173 -16.31 -8.64 0.06
N GLU A 174 -15.71 -9.81 0.29
CA GLU A 174 -16.36 -10.91 1.00
C GLU A 174 -16.58 -10.58 2.48
N THR A 175 -15.59 -9.96 3.12
CA THR A 175 -15.68 -9.49 4.51
C THR A 175 -16.73 -8.39 4.62
N TRP A 176 -16.73 -7.43 3.69
CA TRP A 176 -17.76 -6.39 3.63
C TRP A 176 -19.17 -6.98 3.48
N ARG A 177 -19.37 -7.95 2.58
CA ARG A 177 -20.68 -8.62 2.41
C ARG A 177 -21.15 -9.33 3.67
N LYS A 178 -20.24 -9.89 4.47
CA LYS A 178 -20.54 -10.51 5.76
C LYS A 178 -20.91 -9.45 6.81
N VAL A 179 -20.14 -8.37 6.91
CA VAL A 179 -20.42 -7.22 7.80
C VAL A 179 -21.77 -6.58 7.49
N ALA A 180 -22.06 -6.32 6.20
CA ALA A 180 -23.30 -5.69 5.77
C ALA A 180 -24.56 -6.53 6.05
N ARG A 181 -24.40 -7.86 6.20
CA ARG A 181 -25.49 -8.79 6.55
C ARG A 181 -25.63 -8.98 8.05
N ASN A 182 -24.71 -8.45 8.86
CA ASN A 182 -24.75 -8.59 10.30
C ASN A 182 -25.88 -7.73 10.89
N THR A 183 -26.74 -8.35 11.70
CA THR A 183 -27.87 -7.68 12.35
C THR A 183 -27.48 -6.65 13.40
N ALA A 184 -26.25 -6.69 13.92
CA ALA A 184 -25.75 -5.69 14.86
C ALA A 184 -25.52 -4.30 14.20
N PHE A 185 -25.26 -4.26 12.88
CA PHE A 185 -24.99 -3.01 12.16
C PHE A 185 -26.26 -2.31 11.65
N ARG A 186 -27.39 -3.02 11.60
CA ARG A 186 -28.68 -2.49 11.15
C ARG A 186 -29.67 -2.45 12.32
N PRO A 187 -29.85 -1.31 13.00
CA PRO A 187 -30.99 -1.17 13.90
C PRO A 187 -32.27 -1.37 13.06
N ARG A 188 -33.19 -2.18 13.60
CA ARG A 188 -34.52 -2.38 13.00
C ARG A 188 -35.30 -1.06 12.96
#